data_AF-A0AAU1X787-F1
#
_entry.id   AF-A0AAU1X787-F1
#
_cell.length_a   1.000
_cell.length_b   1.000
_cell.length_c   1.000
_cell.angle_alpha   90.00
_cell.angle_beta   90.00
_cell.angle_gamma   90.00
#
_symmetry.space_group_name_H-M   'P 1'
#
loop_
_entity.id
_entity.type
_entity.pdbx_description
1 polymer ?
#
loop_
_entity_poly.entity_id
_entity_poly.type
_entity_poly.pdbx_seq_one_letter_code
_entity_poly.pdbx_strand_id
1 'polypeptide(L)'
;MTAAGQGFEAATGDGPEPPPGRREAELRTAYEGLLQIRRLVNGPAGAAVPAPWEVRQAPRAVALVLEAAGITPSAVDAEGRRTRTGYRVAAGPQPGRVEVTWLGPPGGGAAEEEQERLTACAAVLEQLGWVCLLYRGPRRRRFLEVEPP
;
A
#
# COMPACT_ATOMS: atom_id res chain seq x y z
N MET A 1 22.91 -10.73 -16.65
CA MET A 1 22.33 -9.57 -17.37
C MET A 1 21.41 -8.84 -16.42
N THR A 2 21.88 -7.77 -15.80
CA THR A 2 21.04 -6.88 -14.98
C THR A 2 20.12 -6.10 -15.89
N ALA A 3 18.82 -6.34 -15.80
CA ALA A 3 17.83 -5.60 -16.59
C ALA A 3 17.88 -4.12 -16.18
N ALA A 4 18.40 -3.27 -17.06
CA ALA A 4 18.23 -1.84 -16.95
C ALA A 4 16.73 -1.49 -17.06
N GLY A 5 16.18 -0.80 -16.07
CA GLY A 5 14.88 -0.11 -16.19
C GLY A 5 13.66 -0.77 -15.55
N GLN A 6 13.79 -1.76 -14.66
CA GLN A 6 12.64 -2.16 -13.84
C GLN A 6 12.55 -1.22 -12.63
N GLY A 7 11.66 -0.22 -12.69
CA GLY A 7 11.41 0.67 -11.56
C GLY A 7 10.91 -0.10 -10.33
N PHE A 8 11.23 0.40 -9.14
CA PHE A 8 10.89 -0.25 -7.86
C PHE A 8 9.41 -0.66 -7.78
N GLU A 9 9.15 -1.92 -7.45
CA GLU A 9 7.81 -2.46 -7.27
C GLU A 9 7.49 -2.61 -5.78
N ALA A 10 6.56 -1.78 -5.31
CA ALA A 10 6.06 -1.82 -3.95
C ALA A 10 5.27 -3.12 -3.72
N ALA A 11 5.47 -3.72 -2.55
CA ALA A 11 4.78 -4.95 -2.18
C ALA A 11 3.30 -4.65 -1.94
N THR A 12 2.42 -5.22 -2.77
CA THR A 12 0.96 -5.05 -2.65
C THR A 12 0.33 -6.00 -1.63
N GLY A 13 1.08 -6.97 -1.09
CA GLY A 13 0.56 -7.97 -0.16
C GLY A 13 0.12 -9.29 -0.81
N ASP A 14 0.09 -9.34 -2.15
CA ASP A 14 -0.26 -10.51 -2.97
C ASP A 14 0.97 -11.20 -3.62
N GLY A 15 2.17 -10.67 -3.39
CA GLY A 15 3.43 -11.26 -3.87
C GLY A 15 4.11 -12.17 -2.84
N PRO A 16 5.22 -12.83 -3.24
CA PRO A 16 6.07 -13.54 -2.30
C PRO A 16 6.70 -12.59 -1.30
N GLU A 17 7.16 -13.14 -0.17
CA GLU A 17 7.95 -12.35 0.77
C GLU A 17 9.23 -11.86 0.08
N PRO A 18 9.49 -10.54 0.08
CA PRO A 18 10.68 -10.03 -0.58
C PRO A 18 11.94 -10.54 0.12
N PRO A 19 12.99 -10.92 -0.63
CA PRO A 19 14.22 -11.39 -0.03
C PRO A 19 14.89 -10.26 0.81
N PRO A 20 15.56 -10.62 1.91
CA PRO A 20 16.31 -9.63 2.69
C PRO A 20 17.44 -9.01 1.85
N GLY A 21 17.74 -7.73 2.06
CA GLY A 21 18.83 -7.04 1.35
C GLY A 21 18.55 -5.58 1.03
N ARG A 22 18.88 -5.15 -0.21
CA ARG A 22 18.85 -3.74 -0.66
C ARG A 22 17.46 -3.10 -0.76
N ARG A 23 16.39 -3.85 -0.48
CA ARG A 23 15.00 -3.39 -0.63
C ARG A 23 14.72 -2.09 0.14
N GLU A 24 15.27 -1.93 1.33
CA GLU A 24 15.08 -0.71 2.13
C GLU A 24 15.64 0.54 1.44
N ALA A 25 16.82 0.44 0.82
CA ALA A 25 17.45 1.54 0.11
C ALA A 25 16.70 1.90 -1.18
N GLU A 26 16.24 0.88 -1.91
CA GLU A 26 15.43 1.04 -3.12
C GLU A 26 14.06 1.65 -2.79
N LEU A 27 13.41 1.18 -1.73
CA LEU A 27 12.16 1.72 -1.20
C LEU A 27 12.31 3.19 -0.80
N ARG A 28 13.39 3.53 -0.08
CA ARG A 28 13.70 4.91 0.30
C ARG A 28 13.82 5.81 -0.93
N THR A 29 14.59 5.37 -1.92
CA THR A 29 14.80 6.11 -3.17
C THR A 29 13.49 6.30 -3.95
N ALA A 30 12.67 5.24 -4.04
CA ALA A 30 11.38 5.28 -4.72
C ALA A 30 10.40 6.23 -4.02
N TYR A 31 10.35 6.20 -2.68
CA TYR A 31 9.48 7.06 -1.89
C TYR A 31 9.91 8.53 -1.94
N GLU A 32 11.21 8.83 -1.87
CA GLU A 32 11.73 10.19 -2.02
C GLU A 32 11.45 10.75 -3.42
N GLY A 33 11.62 9.91 -4.45
CA GLY A 33 11.25 10.23 -5.82
C GLY A 33 9.77 10.56 -5.98
N LEU A 34 8.87 9.77 -5.38
CA LEU A 34 7.43 10.04 -5.34
C LEU A 34 7.14 11.45 -4.80
N LEU A 35 7.68 11.77 -3.61
CA LEU A 35 7.47 13.07 -2.96
C LEU A 35 8.05 14.23 -3.77
N GLN A 36 9.19 14.03 -4.44
CA GLN A 36 9.76 15.03 -5.33
C GLN A 36 8.87 15.27 -6.55
N ILE A 37 8.36 14.22 -7.19
CA ILE A 37 7.45 14.36 -8.32
C ILE A 37 6.18 15.11 -7.90
N ARG A 38 5.60 14.79 -6.74
CA ARG A 38 4.44 15.52 -6.21
C ARG A 38 4.72 17.01 -6.08
N ARG A 39 5.86 17.40 -5.47
CA ARG A 39 6.26 18.82 -5.35
C ARG A 39 6.34 19.54 -6.68
N LEU A 40 6.80 18.87 -7.73
CA LEU A 40 6.93 19.46 -9.06
C LEU A 40 5.60 19.52 -9.81
N VAL A 41 4.78 18.47 -9.72
CA VAL A 41 3.57 18.31 -10.54
C VAL A 41 2.35 18.99 -9.92
N ASN A 42 2.24 19.05 -8.59
CA ASN A 42 1.07 19.58 -7.90
C ASN A 42 1.13 21.11 -7.66
N GLY A 43 2.24 21.76 -8.02
CA GLY A 43 2.41 23.20 -7.82
C GLY A 43 2.21 23.61 -6.36
N PRO A 44 1.34 24.61 -6.04
CA PRO A 44 1.13 25.09 -4.68
C PRO A 44 0.67 24.03 -3.67
N ALA A 45 -0.01 22.97 -4.11
CA ALA A 45 -0.43 21.87 -3.23
C ALA A 45 0.76 20.98 -2.79
N GLY A 46 1.89 21.05 -3.49
CA GLY A 46 3.15 20.40 -3.11
C GLY A 46 3.04 18.88 -2.93
N ALA A 47 3.73 18.35 -1.91
CA ALA A 47 3.74 16.91 -1.62
C ALA A 47 2.49 16.39 -0.89
N ALA A 48 1.61 17.30 -0.45
CA ALA A 48 0.52 16.98 0.48
C ALA A 48 -0.67 16.28 -0.18
N VAL A 49 -0.73 16.22 -1.51
CA VAL A 49 -1.81 15.55 -2.25
C VAL A 49 -1.24 14.56 -3.27
N PRO A 50 -1.97 13.49 -3.62
CA PRO A 50 -1.57 12.59 -4.70
C PRO A 50 -1.48 13.32 -6.05
N ALA A 51 -0.42 13.03 -6.81
CA ALA A 51 -0.28 13.54 -8.17
C ALA A 51 -1.23 12.82 -9.16
N PRO A 52 -1.62 13.44 -10.28
CA PRO A 52 -2.56 12.83 -11.24
C PRO A 52 -2.14 11.45 -11.78
N TRP A 53 -0.83 11.19 -11.85
CA TRP A 53 -0.32 9.88 -12.29
C TRP A 53 -0.43 8.80 -11.20
N GLU A 54 -0.38 9.18 -9.92
CA GLU A 54 -0.59 8.26 -8.80
C GLU A 54 -2.03 7.77 -8.80
N VAL A 55 -3.00 8.64 -9.08
CA VAL A 55 -4.42 8.27 -9.18
C VAL A 55 -4.66 7.22 -10.27
N ARG A 56 -3.92 7.28 -11.38
CA ARG A 56 -3.99 6.26 -12.45
C ARG A 56 -3.34 4.92 -12.08
N GLN A 57 -2.52 4.90 -11.03
CA GLN A 57 -1.78 3.74 -10.53
C GLN A 57 -1.95 3.60 -9.01
N ALA A 58 -3.16 3.87 -8.52
CA ALA A 58 -3.41 4.10 -7.10
C ALA A 58 -3.00 2.92 -6.20
N PRO A 59 -3.26 1.64 -6.55
CA PRO A 59 -2.80 0.52 -5.73
C PRO A 59 -1.28 0.51 -5.52
N ARG A 60 -0.50 0.85 -6.56
CA ARG A 60 0.96 0.91 -6.47
C ARG A 60 1.42 2.06 -5.59
N ALA A 61 0.80 3.25 -5.73
CA ALA A 61 1.14 4.42 -4.93
C ALA A 61 0.81 4.20 -3.45
N VAL A 62 -0.37 3.65 -3.15
CA VAL A 62 -0.80 3.30 -1.79
C VAL A 62 0.14 2.26 -1.17
N ALA A 63 0.47 1.18 -1.89
CA ALA A 63 1.42 0.17 -1.41
C ALA A 63 2.80 0.78 -1.10
N LEU A 64 3.32 1.65 -1.97
CA LEU A 64 4.62 2.31 -1.77
C LEU A 64 4.64 3.15 -0.48
N VAL A 65 3.58 3.89 -0.23
CA VAL A 65 3.44 4.72 0.97
C VAL A 65 3.38 3.87 2.24
N LEU A 66 2.57 2.81 2.24
CA LEU A 66 2.43 1.93 3.41
C LEU A 66 3.74 1.19 3.71
N GLU A 67 4.41 0.69 2.67
CA GLU A 67 5.71 0.02 2.81
C GLU A 67 6.78 1.00 3.34
N ALA A 68 6.84 2.22 2.80
CA ALA A 68 7.79 3.25 3.24
C ALA A 68 7.55 3.71 4.69
N ALA A 69 6.31 3.60 5.18
CA ALA A 69 5.96 3.82 6.58
C ALA A 69 6.28 2.63 7.50
N GLY A 70 6.82 1.53 6.95
CA GLY A 70 7.19 0.34 7.71
C GLY A 70 6.01 -0.56 8.07
N ILE A 71 4.83 -0.32 7.49
CA ILE A 71 3.70 -1.24 7.66
C ILE A 71 4.01 -2.48 6.85
N THR A 72 3.85 -3.65 7.46
CA THR A 72 4.26 -4.91 6.82
C THR A 72 3.24 -5.33 5.75
N PRO A 73 3.66 -5.63 4.51
CA PRO A 73 2.80 -6.27 3.53
C PRO A 73 2.52 -7.73 3.91
N SER A 74 1.33 -8.21 3.57
CA SER A 74 1.04 -9.64 3.52
C SER A 74 1.95 -10.34 2.49
N ALA A 75 2.07 -11.67 2.56
CA ALA A 75 2.79 -12.43 1.57
C ALA A 75 2.09 -13.75 1.26
N VAL A 76 2.37 -14.32 0.10
CA VAL A 76 1.90 -15.66 -0.31
C VAL A 76 3.05 -16.60 -0.69
N ASP A 77 2.83 -17.90 -0.52
CA ASP A 77 3.67 -18.94 -1.11
C ASP A 77 3.37 -19.13 -2.61
N ALA A 78 4.08 -20.06 -3.25
CA ALA A 78 3.89 -20.39 -4.66
C ALA A 78 2.49 -20.96 -4.98
N GLU A 79 1.77 -21.46 -3.97
CA GLU A 79 0.40 -21.96 -4.09
C GLU A 79 -0.65 -20.91 -3.72
N GLY A 80 -0.24 -19.65 -3.48
CA GLY A 80 -1.13 -18.54 -3.15
C GLY A 80 -1.64 -18.55 -1.70
N ARG A 81 -1.09 -19.39 -0.82
CA ARG A 81 -1.48 -19.42 0.59
C ARG A 81 -0.75 -18.31 1.33
N ARG A 82 -1.46 -17.62 2.23
CA ARG A 82 -0.87 -16.54 3.04
C ARG A 82 0.20 -17.11 3.96
N THR A 83 1.39 -16.53 3.92
CA THR A 83 2.54 -16.92 4.75
C THR A 83 2.87 -15.88 5.80
N ARG A 84 2.43 -14.63 5.60
CA ARG A 84 2.70 -13.49 6.48
C ARG A 84 1.44 -12.65 6.68
N THR A 85 1.23 -12.23 7.93
CA THR A 85 0.18 -11.27 8.27
C THR A 85 0.63 -9.86 7.88
N GLY A 86 -0.23 -9.11 7.20
CA GLY A 86 0.07 -7.74 6.78
C GLY A 86 -1.01 -7.12 5.91
N TYR A 87 -0.74 -5.92 5.39
CA TYR A 87 -1.67 -5.26 4.49
C TYR A 87 -1.72 -5.98 3.14
N ARG A 88 -2.87 -5.92 2.48
CA ARG A 88 -3.03 -6.22 1.07
C ARG A 88 -3.77 -5.10 0.38
N VAL A 89 -3.18 -4.55 -0.66
CA VAL A 89 -3.66 -3.42 -1.45
C VAL A 89 -4.11 -3.91 -2.81
N ALA A 90 -5.30 -3.53 -3.24
CA ALA A 90 -5.76 -3.77 -4.59
C ALA A 90 -6.70 -2.68 -5.11
N ALA A 91 -6.98 -2.73 -6.41
CA ALA A 91 -8.03 -1.90 -7.00
C ALA A 91 -9.37 -2.19 -6.31
N GLY A 92 -10.05 -1.11 -5.94
CA GLY A 92 -11.42 -1.15 -5.45
C GLY A 92 -12.43 -1.34 -6.58
N PRO A 93 -13.73 -1.41 -6.25
CA PRO A 93 -14.78 -1.66 -7.24
C PRO A 93 -14.99 -0.49 -8.21
N GLN A 94 -14.69 0.75 -7.81
CA GLN A 94 -14.73 1.93 -8.69
C GLN A 94 -13.33 2.30 -9.20
N PRO A 95 -13.22 2.82 -10.44
CA PRO A 95 -11.95 3.32 -10.97
C PRO A 95 -11.31 4.37 -10.06
N GLY A 96 -10.01 4.23 -9.78
CA GLY A 96 -9.25 5.15 -8.93
C GLY A 96 -9.40 4.91 -7.42
N ARG A 97 -10.32 4.02 -6.99
CA ARG A 97 -10.41 3.57 -5.61
C ARG A 97 -9.49 2.38 -5.35
N VAL A 98 -9.04 2.29 -4.11
CA VAL A 98 -8.15 1.24 -3.63
C VAL A 98 -8.78 0.61 -2.39
N GLU A 99 -8.73 -0.71 -2.30
CA GLU A 99 -9.11 -1.46 -1.12
C GLU A 99 -7.84 -1.94 -0.41
N VAL A 100 -7.70 -1.59 0.87
CA VAL A 100 -6.67 -2.12 1.76
C VAL A 100 -7.32 -3.06 2.77
N THR A 101 -6.82 -4.29 2.82
CA THR A 101 -7.26 -5.34 3.76
C THR A 101 -6.10 -5.76 4.65
N TRP A 102 -6.40 -6.38 5.79
CA TRP A 102 -5.39 -6.97 6.68
C TRP A 102 -5.55 -8.49 6.66
N LEU A 103 -4.61 -9.18 6.01
CA LEU A 103 -4.69 -10.61 5.72
C LEU A 103 -3.49 -11.33 6.32
N GLY A 104 -3.64 -12.63 6.60
CA GLY A 104 -2.57 -13.46 7.12
C GLY A 104 -2.89 -14.95 7.04
N PRO A 105 -1.94 -15.82 7.41
CA PRO A 105 -2.17 -17.26 7.49
C PRO A 105 -3.34 -17.61 8.44
N PRO A 106 -4.03 -18.74 8.23
CA PRO A 106 -5.01 -19.25 9.17
C PRO A 106 -4.42 -19.35 10.59
N GLY A 107 -5.12 -18.81 11.59
CA GLY A 107 -4.64 -18.76 12.98
C GLY A 107 -3.58 -17.70 13.28
N GLY A 108 -3.18 -16.88 12.30
CA GLY A 108 -2.12 -15.87 12.44
C GLY A 108 -2.54 -14.51 13.02
N GLY A 109 -3.66 -14.43 13.76
CA GLY A 109 -4.08 -13.20 14.46
C GLY A 109 -4.60 -12.05 13.58
N ALA A 110 -4.67 -12.25 12.26
CA ALA A 110 -5.01 -11.17 11.32
C ALA A 110 -6.45 -10.63 11.49
N ALA A 111 -7.37 -11.38 12.10
CA ALA A 111 -8.73 -10.91 12.33
C ALA A 111 -8.82 -9.97 13.54
N GLU A 112 -8.00 -10.25 14.56
CA GLU A 112 -7.92 -9.56 15.83
C GLU A 112 -7.22 -8.20 15.66
N GLU A 113 -6.13 -8.17 14.87
CA GLU A 113 -5.37 -6.95 14.59
C GLU A 113 -6.01 -6.03 13.54
N GLU A 114 -6.98 -6.55 12.77
CA GLU A 114 -7.48 -5.92 11.55
C GLU A 114 -7.87 -4.44 11.74
N GLN A 115 -8.63 -4.12 12.79
CA GLN A 115 -9.10 -2.76 13.01
C GLN A 115 -7.94 -1.80 13.32
N GLU A 116 -7.08 -2.16 14.27
CA GLU A 116 -5.94 -1.34 14.68
C GLU A 116 -5.01 -1.09 13.50
N ARG A 117 -4.71 -2.14 12.73
CA ARG A 117 -3.78 -2.07 11.61
C ARG A 117 -4.34 -1.27 10.43
N LEU A 118 -5.63 -1.42 10.12
CA LEU A 118 -6.25 -0.60 9.07
C LEU A 118 -6.37 0.88 9.47
N THR A 119 -6.58 1.18 10.76
CA THR A 119 -6.52 2.57 11.26
C THR A 119 -5.11 3.14 11.14
N ALA A 120 -4.06 2.35 11.41
CA ALA A 120 -2.69 2.79 11.18
C ALA A 120 -2.38 3.05 9.69
N CYS A 121 -2.88 2.22 8.79
CA CYS A 121 -2.79 2.46 7.34
C CYS A 121 -3.47 3.78 6.96
N ALA A 122 -4.68 4.03 7.46
CA ALA A 122 -5.42 5.27 7.19
C ALA A 122 -4.63 6.50 7.62
N ALA A 123 -4.10 6.52 8.84
CA ALA A 123 -3.36 7.65 9.38
C ALA A 123 -2.15 8.05 8.51
N VAL A 124 -1.40 7.06 8.00
CA VAL A 124 -0.26 7.30 7.09
C VAL A 124 -0.73 7.87 5.75
N LEU A 125 -1.81 7.33 5.20
CA LEU A 125 -2.33 7.72 3.89
C LEU A 125 -2.96 9.12 3.93
N GLU A 126 -3.70 9.44 4.99
CA GLU A 126 -4.31 10.76 5.22
C GLU A 126 -3.27 11.88 5.33
N GLN A 127 -2.11 11.61 5.95
CA GLN A 127 -0.99 12.55 5.99
C GLN A 127 -0.45 12.93 4.60
N LEU A 128 -0.74 12.12 3.58
CA LEU A 128 -0.34 12.31 2.19
C LEU A 128 -1.52 12.67 1.28
N GLY A 129 -2.64 13.09 1.88
CA GLY A 129 -3.80 13.66 1.19
C GLY A 129 -4.74 12.64 0.57
N TRP A 130 -4.63 11.36 0.92
CA TRP A 130 -5.62 10.37 0.54
C TRP A 130 -6.83 10.43 1.48
N VAL A 131 -8.03 10.24 0.93
CA VAL A 131 -9.25 10.09 1.72
C VAL A 131 -9.41 8.61 2.06
N CYS A 132 -9.59 8.30 3.34
CA CYS A 132 -9.63 6.95 3.86
C CYS A 132 -10.92 6.69 4.63
N LEU A 133 -11.64 5.64 4.28
CA LEU A 133 -12.89 5.24 4.94
C LEU A 133 -12.84 3.78 5.36
N LEU A 134 -12.98 3.51 6.66
CA LEU A 134 -13.00 2.15 7.20
C LEU A 134 -14.41 1.57 7.12
N TYR A 135 -14.56 0.49 6.34
CA TYR A 135 -15.82 -0.22 6.19
C TYR A 135 -15.80 -1.56 6.89
N ARG A 136 -17.02 -2.07 7.17
CA ARG A 136 -17.25 -3.45 7.59
C ARG A 136 -17.94 -4.20 6.46
N GLY A 137 -17.18 -5.04 5.78
CA GLY A 137 -17.64 -5.88 4.69
C GLY A 137 -18.25 -7.22 5.15
N PRO A 138 -18.44 -8.14 4.19
CA PRO A 138 -18.99 -9.47 4.44
C PRO A 138 -18.23 -10.24 5.52
N ARG A 139 -18.93 -11.14 6.22
CA ARG A 139 -18.35 -11.97 7.29
C ARG A 139 -17.67 -11.15 8.41
N ARG A 140 -18.12 -9.91 8.60
CA ARG A 140 -17.59 -8.96 9.61
C ARG A 140 -16.12 -8.58 9.41
N ARG A 141 -15.53 -8.85 8.24
CA ARG A 141 -14.19 -8.39 7.87
C ARG A 141 -14.21 -6.90 7.57
N ARG A 142 -13.18 -6.19 7.96
CA ARG A 142 -13.01 -4.77 7.67
C ARG A 142 -12.07 -4.58 6.50
N PHE A 143 -12.27 -3.49 5.79
CA PHE A 143 -11.37 -3.03 4.75
C PHE A 143 -11.36 -1.51 4.78
N LEU A 144 -10.25 -0.94 4.36
CA LEU A 144 -10.09 0.49 4.17
C LEU A 144 -10.28 0.80 2.69
N GLU A 145 -11.27 1.61 2.37
CA GLU A 145 -11.38 2.24 1.06
C GLU A 145 -10.51 3.49 1.05
N VAL A 146 -9.71 3.64 0.00
CA VAL A 146 -8.78 4.75 -0.18
C VAL A 146 -9.06 5.37 -1.55
N GLU A 147 -9.26 6.69 -1.57
CA GLU A 147 -9.54 7.44 -2.79
C GLU A 147 -8.78 8.78 -2.81
N PRO A 148 -8.52 9.36 -4.00
CA PRO A 148 -8.01 10.72 -4.09
C PRO A 148 -8.99 11.74 -3.46
N PRO A 149 -8.50 12.90 -3.00
CA PRO A 149 -9.31 13.93 -2.35
C PRO A 149 -10.25 14.67 -3.31
#